data_AF-A0A8B8BFZ2-F1
#
_entry.id   AF-A0A8B8BFZ2-F1
#
_cell.length_a   1.000
_cell.length_b   1.000
_cell.length_c   1.000
_cell.angle_alpha   90.00
_cell.angle_beta   90.00
_cell.angle_gamma   90.00
#
_symmetry.space_group_name_H-M   'P 1'
#
loop_
_entity.id
_entity.type
_entity.pdbx_description
1 polymer ?
#
loop_
_entity_poly.entity_id
_entity_poly.type
_entity_poly.pdbx_seq_one_letter_code
_entity_poly.pdbx_strand_id
1 'polypeptide(L)'
;MGDGCCTDFARGILVVFNIILVFSGIGIFGAGMWLKGNPHSVNTQKLISVDNFDETISSTAYVLIGFGCSVVLVGFLGCIGVWKQWKLALGLYIVLLMFIIIGIFSGGIMAAVYRSQLTSELLQKSIAEYKNSSMIREAWDEVQKTLHCCGVTTYLDYSKYAHFSNRRLIILHAQFRQDTLKNQEARPIISTKRVV
;
A
#
# COMPACT_ATOMS: atom_id res chain seq x y z
N MET A 1 1.77 -47.28 23.12
CA MET A 1 2.08 -45.85 23.35
C MET A 1 3.31 -45.49 22.53
N GLY A 2 3.14 -44.94 21.32
CA GLY A 2 4.23 -44.71 20.36
C GLY A 2 4.29 -43.28 19.80
N ASP A 3 3.66 -42.28 20.45
CA ASP A 3 3.32 -41.00 19.80
C ASP A 3 3.98 -39.76 20.45
N GLY A 4 5.19 -39.90 21.01
CA GLY A 4 5.88 -38.81 21.71
C GLY A 4 6.65 -37.84 20.79
N CYS A 5 7.47 -38.37 19.87
CA CYS A 5 8.45 -37.55 19.15
C CYS A 5 7.82 -36.52 18.18
N CYS A 6 6.76 -36.90 17.46
CA CYS A 6 6.15 -36.03 16.45
C CYS A 6 5.35 -34.89 17.10
N THR A 7 4.66 -35.19 18.20
CA THR A 7 3.85 -34.24 18.95
C THR A 7 4.72 -33.19 19.65
N ASP A 8 5.84 -33.60 20.24
CA ASP A 8 6.75 -32.68 20.92
C ASP A 8 7.52 -31.79 19.93
N PHE A 9 7.92 -32.35 18.78
CA PHE A 9 8.53 -31.56 17.71
C PHE A 9 7.55 -30.51 17.14
N ALA A 10 6.30 -30.90 16.87
CA ALA A 10 5.27 -29.99 16.38
C ALA A 10 4.96 -28.86 17.38
N ARG A 11 4.93 -29.18 18.68
CA ARG A 11 4.78 -28.16 19.75
C ARG A 11 5.96 -27.19 19.76
N GLY A 12 7.18 -27.68 19.60
CA GLY A 12 8.38 -26.85 19.51
C GLY A 12 8.31 -25.85 18.36
N ILE A 13 7.99 -26.31 17.15
CA ILE A 13 7.81 -25.44 15.97
C ILE A 13 6.73 -24.40 16.21
N LEU A 14 5.59 -24.81 16.76
CA LEU A 14 4.45 -23.91 17.01
C LEU A 14 4.82 -22.81 18.01
N VAL A 15 5.58 -23.13 19.06
CA VAL A 15 6.07 -22.11 20.02
C VAL A 15 7.02 -21.12 19.34
N VAL A 16 8.02 -21.61 18.59
CA VAL A 16 8.98 -20.74 17.89
C VAL A 16 8.27 -19.81 16.92
N PHE A 17 7.33 -20.32 16.13
CA PHE A 17 6.54 -19.52 15.20
C PHE A 17 5.70 -18.45 15.91
N ASN A 18 4.99 -18.80 16.98
CA ASN A 18 4.20 -17.83 17.74
C ASN A 18 5.07 -16.77 18.42
N ILE A 19 6.28 -17.11 18.88
CA ILE A 19 7.24 -16.13 19.41
C ILE A 19 7.64 -15.12 18.32
N ILE A 20 7.97 -15.59 17.12
CA ILE A 20 8.29 -14.72 15.98
C ILE A 20 7.12 -13.79 15.66
N LEU A 21 5.88 -14.31 15.67
CA LEU A 21 4.67 -13.51 15.47
C LEU A 21 4.49 -12.43 16.53
N VAL A 22 4.77 -12.72 17.80
CA VAL A 22 4.71 -11.71 18.87
C VAL A 22 5.72 -10.59 18.62
N PHE A 23 6.97 -10.93 18.32
CA PHE A 23 8.00 -9.92 18.03
C PHE A 23 7.67 -9.08 16.79
N SER A 24 7.18 -9.70 15.71
CA SER A 24 6.74 -8.96 14.53
C SER A 24 5.54 -8.07 14.83
N GLY A 25 4.59 -8.56 15.63
CA GLY A 25 3.41 -7.80 16.04
C GLY A 25 3.75 -6.58 16.89
N ILE A 26 4.69 -6.71 17.83
CA ILE A 26 5.22 -5.59 18.63
C ILE A 26 5.89 -4.56 17.71
N GLY A 27 6.67 -5.01 16.72
CA GLY A 27 7.28 -4.13 15.72
C GLY A 27 6.25 -3.34 14.91
N ILE A 28 5.20 -4.01 14.41
CA ILE A 28 4.10 -3.39 13.66
C ILE A 28 3.32 -2.41 14.53
N PHE A 29 2.99 -2.80 15.76
CA PHE A 29 2.30 -1.93 16.72
C PHE A 29 3.12 -0.68 17.05
N GLY A 30 4.43 -0.86 17.29
CA GLY A 30 5.37 0.24 17.52
C GLY A 30 5.49 1.18 16.32
N ALA A 31 5.55 0.63 15.11
CA ALA A 31 5.52 1.42 13.88
C ALA A 31 4.20 2.21 13.73
N GLY A 32 3.06 1.58 14.05
CA GLY A 32 1.77 2.26 14.06
C GLY A 32 1.69 3.41 15.07
N MET A 33 2.20 3.19 16.29
CA MET A 33 2.31 4.25 17.29
C MET A 33 3.25 5.37 16.84
N TRP A 34 4.39 5.03 16.22
CA TRP A 34 5.35 5.99 15.69
C TRP A 34 4.74 6.89 14.61
N LEU A 35 3.98 6.29 13.68
CA LEU A 35 3.25 7.01 12.63
C LEU A 35 2.24 8.01 13.20
N LYS A 36 1.60 7.69 14.33
CA LYS A 36 0.64 8.58 14.99
C LYS A 36 1.30 9.64 15.89
N GLY A 37 2.34 9.26 16.63
CA GLY A 37 2.93 10.09 17.69
C GLY A 37 3.71 11.29 17.17
N ASN A 38 4.24 11.20 15.94
CA ASN A 38 5.01 12.28 15.32
C ASN A 38 4.37 12.74 14.00
N PRO A 39 3.26 13.49 14.03
CA PRO A 39 2.63 14.03 12.81
C PRO A 39 3.57 14.97 12.01
N HIS A 40 4.66 15.44 12.62
CA HIS A 40 5.60 16.40 12.02
C HIS A 40 7.03 15.85 11.76
N SER A 41 7.40 14.66 12.29
CA SER A 41 8.77 14.10 12.13
C SER A 41 8.88 13.02 11.07
N VAL A 42 7.75 12.47 10.60
CA VAL A 42 7.78 11.78 9.32
C VAL A 42 7.94 12.86 8.25
N ASN A 43 9.14 12.99 7.70
CA ASN A 43 9.40 13.70 6.45
C ASN A 43 8.63 13.08 5.24
N THR A 44 7.49 12.42 5.49
CA THR A 44 6.47 12.09 4.51
C THR A 44 5.61 13.29 4.12
N GLN A 45 5.83 14.49 4.71
CA GLN A 45 5.34 15.75 4.13
C GLN A 45 5.87 15.99 2.69
N LYS A 46 6.90 15.24 2.26
CA LYS A 46 7.40 15.26 0.88
C LYS A 46 7.08 14.02 0.04
N LEU A 47 6.38 13.05 0.63
CA LEU A 47 5.92 11.85 -0.09
C LEU A 47 4.42 11.90 -0.41
N ILE A 48 3.62 12.71 0.30
CA ILE A 48 2.16 12.68 0.18
C ILE A 48 1.57 14.06 0.57
N SER A 49 1.89 15.12 -0.17
CA SER A 49 1.24 16.43 -0.01
C SER A 49 0.06 16.56 -0.98
N VAL A 50 -1.07 15.98 -0.63
CA VAL A 50 -2.36 16.24 -1.28
C VAL A 50 -3.37 16.53 -0.18
N ASP A 51 -4.04 17.68 -0.25
CA ASP A 51 -4.92 18.33 0.75
C ASP A 51 -6.07 17.49 1.37
N ASN A 52 -6.16 16.18 1.09
CA ASN A 52 -7.16 15.26 1.65
C ASN A 52 -6.54 14.00 2.29
N PHE A 53 -5.22 13.96 2.49
CA PHE A 53 -4.52 12.76 2.98
C PHE A 53 -4.36 12.65 4.50
N ASP A 54 -4.61 13.70 5.28
CA ASP A 54 -4.54 13.60 6.75
C ASP A 54 -5.51 12.53 7.29
N GLU A 55 -6.70 12.44 6.70
CA GLU A 55 -7.69 11.44 7.09
C GLU A 55 -7.28 10.02 6.65
N THR A 56 -6.60 9.88 5.50
CA THR A 56 -6.18 8.58 4.96
C THR A 56 -4.98 8.01 5.72
N ILE A 57 -3.96 8.83 6.01
CA ILE A 57 -2.78 8.44 6.80
C ILE A 57 -3.20 8.05 8.21
N SER A 58 -4.08 8.86 8.82
CA SER A 58 -4.67 8.58 10.13
C SER A 58 -5.38 7.23 10.12
N SER A 59 -6.23 6.99 9.10
CA SER A 59 -6.93 5.71 8.94
C SER A 59 -5.97 4.52 8.79
N THR A 60 -4.91 4.64 7.98
CA THR A 60 -3.90 3.58 7.83
C THR A 60 -3.14 3.29 9.12
N ALA A 61 -2.77 4.33 9.89
CA ALA A 61 -2.09 4.15 11.16
C ALA A 61 -2.98 3.41 12.18
N TYR A 62 -4.28 3.73 12.27
CA TYR A 62 -5.22 3.01 13.12
C TYR A 62 -5.36 1.54 12.73
N VAL A 63 -5.44 1.23 11.44
CA VAL A 63 -5.49 -0.15 10.93
C VAL A 63 -4.21 -0.89 11.30
N LEU A 64 -3.04 -0.27 11.14
CA LEU A 64 -1.74 -0.87 11.46
C LEU A 64 -1.60 -1.16 12.97
N ILE A 65 -2.04 -0.25 13.82
CA ILE A 65 -2.07 -0.44 15.28
C ILE A 65 -3.01 -1.59 15.65
N GLY A 66 -4.24 -1.60 15.11
CA GLY A 66 -5.21 -2.64 15.38
C GLY A 66 -4.73 -4.03 14.93
N PHE A 67 -4.13 -4.11 13.74
CA PHE A 67 -3.55 -5.33 13.21
C PHE A 67 -2.33 -5.80 14.03
N GLY A 68 -1.42 -4.89 14.40
CA GLY A 68 -0.29 -5.23 15.26
C GLY A 68 -0.76 -5.81 16.61
N CYS A 69 -1.76 -5.19 17.23
CA CYS A 69 -2.35 -5.66 18.48
C CYS A 69 -2.99 -7.06 18.34
N SER A 70 -3.76 -7.30 17.27
CA SER A 70 -4.37 -8.63 17.07
C SER A 70 -3.34 -9.73 16.84
N VAL A 71 -2.26 -9.45 16.09
CA VAL A 71 -1.14 -10.39 15.88
C VAL A 71 -0.44 -10.72 17.20
N VAL A 72 -0.19 -9.71 18.04
CA VAL A 72 0.38 -9.92 19.39
C VAL A 72 -0.54 -10.81 20.24
N LEU A 73 -1.84 -10.53 20.28
CA LEU A 73 -2.81 -11.32 21.04
C LEU A 73 -2.85 -12.79 20.57
N VAL A 74 -2.88 -13.02 19.26
CA VAL A 74 -2.88 -14.38 18.68
C VAL A 74 -1.60 -15.12 19.05
N GLY A 75 -0.43 -14.47 18.95
CA GLY A 75 0.85 -15.06 19.32
C GLY A 75 0.95 -15.40 20.81
N PHE A 76 0.48 -14.52 21.70
CA PHE A 76 0.42 -14.79 23.14
C PHE A 76 -0.51 -15.96 23.46
N LEU A 77 -1.70 -16.01 22.85
CA LEU A 77 -2.64 -17.12 23.03
C LEU A 77 -2.09 -18.43 22.46
N GLY A 78 -1.31 -18.39 21.38
CA GLY A 78 -0.60 -19.55 20.83
C GLY A 78 0.43 -20.12 21.80
N CYS A 79 1.26 -19.27 22.42
CA CYS A 79 2.21 -19.69 23.44
C CYS A 79 1.52 -20.24 24.70
N ILE A 80 0.47 -19.56 25.18
CA ILE A 80 -0.33 -20.01 26.33
C ILE A 80 -1.05 -21.33 26.02
N GLY A 81 -1.52 -21.53 24.79
CA GLY A 81 -2.19 -22.76 24.36
C GLY A 81 -1.30 -24.00 24.43
N VAL A 82 0.01 -23.83 24.26
CA VAL A 82 0.99 -24.92 24.44
C VAL A 82 1.34 -25.12 25.91
N TRP A 83 1.49 -24.03 26.68
CA TRP A 83 1.94 -24.09 28.07
C TRP A 83 0.84 -24.45 29.08
N LYS A 84 -0.40 -24.03 28.82
CA LYS A 84 -1.55 -24.28 29.68
C LYS A 84 -2.53 -25.21 28.98
N GLN A 85 -2.86 -26.33 29.62
CA GLN A 85 -3.99 -27.20 29.23
C GLN A 85 -5.39 -26.57 29.49
N TRP A 86 -5.47 -25.25 29.53
CA TRP A 86 -6.73 -24.56 29.77
C TRP A 86 -7.53 -24.60 28.47
N LYS A 87 -8.52 -25.51 28.42
CA LYS A 87 -9.39 -25.72 27.25
C LYS A 87 -9.98 -24.43 26.68
N LEU A 88 -10.21 -23.43 27.54
CA LEU A 88 -10.72 -22.11 27.15
C LEU A 88 -9.72 -21.30 26.28
N ALA A 89 -8.42 -21.33 26.61
CA ALA A 89 -7.40 -20.60 25.85
C ALA A 89 -7.26 -21.15 24.43
N LEU A 90 -7.33 -22.48 24.29
CA LEU A 90 -7.33 -23.15 22.99
C LEU A 90 -8.61 -22.84 22.19
N GLY A 91 -9.77 -22.79 22.85
CA GLY A 91 -11.03 -22.39 22.23
C GLY A 91 -10.99 -20.96 21.68
N LEU A 92 -10.50 -20.00 22.46
CA LEU A 92 -10.34 -18.60 22.03
C LEU A 92 -9.36 -18.48 20.85
N TYR A 93 -8.25 -19.23 20.88
CA TYR A 93 -7.29 -19.26 19.77
C TYR A 93 -7.95 -19.73 18.46
N ILE A 94 -8.71 -20.82 18.50
CA ILE A 94 -9.41 -21.35 17.32
C ILE A 94 -10.46 -20.35 16.81
N VAL A 95 -11.24 -19.74 17.71
CA VAL A 95 -12.24 -18.74 17.32
C VAL A 95 -11.61 -17.52 16.66
N LEU A 96 -10.51 -17.00 17.22
CA LEU A 96 -9.77 -15.88 16.63
C LEU A 96 -9.20 -16.22 15.25
N LEU A 97 -8.63 -17.42 15.09
CA LEU A 97 -8.16 -17.87 13.78
C LEU A 97 -9.30 -17.97 12.76
N MET A 98 -10.47 -18.46 13.15
CA MET A 98 -11.64 -18.51 12.27
C MET A 98 -12.05 -17.10 11.80
N PHE A 99 -12.08 -16.12 12.70
CA PHE A 99 -12.35 -14.73 12.32
C PHE A 99 -11.30 -14.17 11.35
N ILE A 100 -10.01 -14.48 11.56
CA ILE A 100 -8.93 -14.06 10.65
C ILE A 100 -9.12 -14.69 9.27
N ILE A 101 -9.42 -15.98 9.19
CA ILE A 101 -9.64 -16.67 7.91
C ILE A 101 -10.81 -16.05 7.14
N ILE A 102 -11.92 -15.78 7.83
CA ILE A 102 -13.07 -15.10 7.23
C ILE A 102 -12.66 -13.70 6.74
N GLY A 103 -11.92 -12.95 7.54
CA GLY A 103 -11.41 -11.62 7.17
C GLY A 103 -10.49 -11.65 5.94
N ILE A 104 -9.56 -12.62 5.89
CA ILE A 104 -8.66 -12.82 4.74
C ILE A 104 -9.46 -13.18 3.49
N PHE A 105 -10.45 -14.07 3.61
CA PHE A 105 -11.28 -14.48 2.49
C PHE A 105 -12.14 -13.32 1.97
N SER A 106 -12.81 -12.60 2.86
CA SER A 106 -13.58 -11.40 2.51
C SER A 106 -12.70 -10.31 1.90
N GLY A 107 -11.52 -10.06 2.48
CA GLY A 107 -10.54 -9.10 1.96
C GLY A 107 -10.00 -9.52 0.59
N GLY A 108 -9.72 -10.80 0.38
CA GLY A 108 -9.27 -11.36 -0.90
C GLY A 108 -10.33 -11.23 -1.99
N ILE A 109 -11.59 -11.52 -1.68
CA ILE A 109 -12.71 -11.30 -2.61
C ILE A 109 -12.86 -9.82 -2.93
N MET A 110 -12.86 -8.96 -1.91
CA MET A 110 -12.97 -7.52 -2.12
C MET A 110 -11.81 -6.98 -2.98
N ALA A 111 -10.58 -7.41 -2.71
CA ALA A 111 -9.42 -7.07 -3.52
C ALA A 111 -9.57 -7.55 -4.96
N ALA A 112 -10.08 -8.77 -5.20
CA ALA A 112 -10.30 -9.30 -6.54
C ALA A 112 -11.38 -8.52 -7.33
N VAL A 113 -12.49 -8.18 -6.67
CA VAL A 113 -13.62 -7.45 -7.28
C VAL A 113 -13.23 -6.01 -7.60
N TYR A 114 -12.56 -5.32 -6.67
CA TYR A 114 -12.21 -3.91 -6.79
C TYR A 114 -10.82 -3.66 -7.36
N ARG A 115 -10.08 -4.72 -7.79
CA ARG A 115 -8.70 -4.59 -8.27
C ARG A 115 -8.54 -3.49 -9.31
N SER A 116 -9.44 -3.41 -10.30
CA SER A 116 -9.32 -2.47 -11.42
C SER A 116 -9.57 -1.02 -11.01
N GLN A 117 -10.47 -0.80 -10.07
CA GLN A 117 -10.80 0.53 -9.55
C GLN A 117 -9.69 1.00 -8.62
N LEU A 118 -9.25 0.14 -7.70
CA LEU A 118 -8.18 0.44 -6.76
C LEU A 118 -6.85 0.68 -7.49
N THR A 119 -6.48 -0.15 -8.47
CA THR A 119 -5.23 0.07 -9.20
C THR A 119 -5.26 1.35 -10.01
N SER A 120 -6.34 1.64 -10.73
CA SER A 120 -6.40 2.84 -11.57
C SER A 120 -6.40 4.12 -10.74
N GLU A 121 -7.14 4.17 -9.64
CA GLU A 121 -7.15 5.30 -8.70
C GLU A 121 -5.79 5.49 -8.01
N LEU A 122 -5.18 4.41 -7.51
CA LEU A 122 -3.87 4.48 -6.84
C LEU A 122 -2.77 4.88 -7.82
N LEU A 123 -2.78 4.36 -9.05
CA LEU A 123 -1.84 4.74 -10.10
C LEU A 123 -2.03 6.21 -10.49
N GLN A 124 -3.26 6.68 -10.64
CA GLN A 124 -3.56 8.09 -10.92
C GLN A 124 -3.16 9.04 -9.79
N LYS A 125 -3.29 8.62 -8.53
CA LYS A 125 -2.79 9.40 -7.40
C LYS A 125 -1.26 9.39 -7.32
N SER A 126 -0.63 8.24 -7.58
CA SER A 126 0.84 8.15 -7.52
C SER A 126 1.54 8.93 -8.62
N ILE A 127 0.99 8.99 -9.84
CA ILE A 127 1.58 9.78 -10.94
C ILE A 127 1.50 11.29 -10.70
N ALA A 128 0.53 11.76 -9.89
CA ALA A 128 0.45 13.16 -9.49
C ALA A 128 1.68 13.61 -8.68
N GLU A 129 2.27 12.67 -7.93
CA GLU A 129 3.42 12.94 -7.05
C GLU A 129 4.77 12.74 -7.74
N TYR A 130 4.78 12.39 -9.03
CA TYR A 130 5.99 12.15 -9.83
C TYR A 130 6.99 13.33 -9.80
N LYS A 131 6.50 14.57 -9.69
CA LYS A 131 7.37 15.77 -9.62
C LYS A 131 7.83 16.13 -8.21
N ASN A 132 7.09 15.71 -7.18
CA ASN A 132 7.30 16.14 -5.80
C ASN A 132 8.23 15.18 -5.03
N SER A 133 8.17 13.89 -5.36
CA SER A 133 8.93 12.83 -4.69
C SER A 133 9.93 12.16 -5.64
N SER A 134 11.22 12.25 -5.30
CA SER A 134 12.30 11.60 -6.07
C SER A 134 12.15 10.08 -6.07
N MET A 135 11.69 9.50 -4.96
CA MET A 135 11.43 8.06 -4.83
C MET A 135 10.33 7.60 -5.78
N ILE A 136 9.22 8.34 -5.85
CA ILE A 136 8.09 8.01 -6.75
C ILE A 136 8.51 8.17 -8.21
N ARG A 137 9.32 9.18 -8.51
CA ARG A 137 9.90 9.38 -9.85
C ARG A 137 10.76 8.20 -10.30
N GLU A 138 11.69 7.76 -9.46
CA GLU A 138 12.58 6.63 -9.76
C GLU A 138 11.80 5.33 -9.99
N ALA A 139 10.81 5.06 -9.12
CA ALA A 139 9.94 3.89 -9.29
C ALA A 139 9.16 3.93 -10.62
N TRP A 140 8.60 5.09 -10.97
CA TRP A 140 7.89 5.25 -12.25
C TRP A 140 8.82 5.13 -13.46
N ASP A 141 10.04 5.67 -13.39
CA ASP A 141 11.02 5.57 -14.47
C ASP A 141 11.45 4.12 -14.72
N GLU A 142 11.64 3.33 -13.65
CA GLU A 142 11.97 1.91 -13.75
C GLU A 142 10.82 1.10 -14.36
N VAL A 143 9.60 1.32 -13.88
CA VAL A 143 8.38 0.69 -14.42
C VAL A 143 8.22 1.02 -15.91
N GLN A 144 8.40 2.28 -16.30
CA GLN A 144 8.23 2.69 -17.71
C GLN A 144 9.31 2.16 -18.63
N LYS A 145 10.56 2.10 -18.17
CA LYS A 145 11.66 1.48 -18.92
C LYS A 145 11.43 -0.02 -19.10
N THR A 146 10.93 -0.69 -18.07
CA THR A 146 10.71 -2.14 -18.06
C THR A 146 9.50 -2.55 -18.89
N LEU A 147 8.40 -1.78 -18.80
CA LEU A 147 7.13 -2.07 -19.49
C LEU A 147 6.96 -1.31 -20.82
N HIS A 148 7.93 -0.46 -21.19
CA HIS A 148 7.89 0.39 -22.39
C HIS A 148 6.59 1.21 -22.51
N CYS A 149 6.14 1.79 -21.40
CA CYS A 149 4.91 2.55 -21.30
C CYS A 149 5.15 3.99 -20.85
N CYS A 150 4.13 4.85 -20.96
CA CYS A 150 4.22 6.25 -20.52
C CYS A 150 2.87 6.74 -19.99
N GLY A 151 2.81 7.00 -18.69
CA GLY A 151 1.58 7.36 -17.97
C GLY A 151 0.78 6.14 -17.52
N VAL A 152 -0.35 6.40 -16.84
CA VAL A 152 -1.28 5.34 -16.39
C VAL A 152 -2.13 4.87 -17.58
N THR A 153 -2.71 5.83 -18.29
CA THR A 153 -3.50 5.61 -19.51
C THR A 153 -2.85 6.27 -20.71
N THR A 154 -2.25 7.45 -20.55
CA THR A 154 -1.62 8.22 -21.63
C THR A 154 -0.55 9.17 -21.07
N TYR A 155 0.42 9.55 -21.89
CA TYR A 155 1.47 10.52 -21.53
C TYR A 155 0.92 11.89 -21.03
N LEU A 156 -0.34 12.21 -21.32
CA LEU A 156 -1.03 13.41 -20.87
C LEU A 156 -1.38 13.36 -19.37
N ASP A 157 -1.29 12.20 -18.72
CA ASP A 157 -1.57 12.06 -17.28
C ASP A 157 -0.63 12.97 -16.45
N TYR A 158 0.62 13.13 -16.87
CA TYR A 158 1.56 14.08 -16.25
C TYR A 158 1.11 15.55 -16.34
N SER A 159 0.39 15.90 -17.41
CA SER A 159 -0.10 17.26 -17.62
C SER A 159 -1.38 17.55 -16.82
N LYS A 160 -2.18 16.51 -16.53
CA LYS A 160 -3.42 16.62 -15.76
C LYS A 160 -3.18 17.00 -14.29
N TYR A 161 -2.08 16.52 -13.71
CA TYR A 161 -1.67 16.82 -12.32
C TYR A 161 -0.54 17.85 -12.23
N ALA A 162 0.02 18.30 -13.36
CA ALA A 162 0.81 19.52 -13.42
C ALA A 162 -0.12 20.72 -13.21
N HIS A 163 -0.55 20.92 -11.96
CA HIS A 163 -1.46 21.98 -11.58
C HIS A 163 -0.82 23.33 -11.96
N PHE A 164 -1.40 23.96 -12.98
CA PHE A 164 -1.74 25.38 -12.91
C PHE A 164 -0.58 26.35 -12.62
N SER A 165 0.59 26.19 -13.24
CA SER A 165 1.73 27.10 -12.99
C SER A 165 1.63 28.47 -13.68
N ASN A 166 0.53 28.82 -14.36
CA ASN A 166 0.21 30.21 -14.70
C ASN A 166 -1.07 30.30 -15.55
N ARG A 167 -2.15 30.91 -15.02
CA ARG A 167 -3.24 31.46 -15.86
C ARG A 167 -2.69 32.42 -16.94
N ARG A 168 -1.51 33.01 -16.72
CA ARG A 168 -0.77 33.82 -17.70
C ARG A 168 -0.07 33.01 -18.80
N LEU A 169 0.30 31.75 -18.57
CA LEU A 169 1.01 30.90 -19.53
C LEU A 169 0.04 30.26 -20.49
N ILE A 170 -1.20 29.99 -20.07
CA ILE A 170 -2.24 29.44 -20.96
C ILE A 170 -2.63 30.47 -22.02
N ILE A 171 -2.68 31.77 -21.67
CA ILE A 171 -2.90 32.85 -22.63
C ILE A 171 -1.68 33.00 -23.56
N LEU A 172 -0.46 32.94 -23.02
CA LEU A 172 0.78 32.99 -23.82
C LEU A 172 0.94 31.78 -24.74
N HIS A 173 0.64 30.56 -24.30
CA HIS A 173 0.65 29.34 -25.12
C HIS A 173 -0.51 29.30 -26.12
N ALA A 174 -1.67 29.89 -25.82
CA ALA A 174 -2.76 30.00 -26.79
C ALA A 174 -2.38 30.92 -27.95
N GLN A 175 -1.67 32.03 -27.69
CA GLN A 175 -1.10 32.87 -28.75
C GLN A 175 0.03 32.14 -29.50
N PHE A 176 0.96 31.49 -28.78
CA PHE A 176 2.07 30.77 -29.42
C PHE A 176 1.62 29.56 -30.26
N ARG A 177 0.53 28.90 -29.85
CA ARG A 177 -0.04 27.74 -30.57
C ARG A 177 -0.63 28.13 -31.92
N GLN A 178 -1.23 29.32 -32.06
CA GLN A 178 -1.69 29.80 -33.38
C GLN A 178 -0.52 30.01 -34.34
N ASP A 179 0.62 30.52 -33.85
CA ASP A 179 1.80 30.74 -34.69
C ASP A 179 2.46 29.43 -35.14
N THR A 180 2.50 28.41 -34.27
CA THR A 180 3.06 27.10 -34.62
C THR A 180 2.16 26.25 -35.55
N LEU A 181 0.83 26.35 -35.44
CA LEU A 181 -0.09 25.57 -36.30
C LEU A 181 -0.03 25.99 -37.78
N LYS A 182 0.45 27.19 -38.08
CA LYS A 182 0.69 27.66 -39.45
C LYS A 182 1.91 27.00 -40.10
N ASN A 183 2.80 26.38 -39.31
CA ASN A 183 4.10 25.85 -39.76
C ASN A 183 4.25 24.32 -39.68
N GLN A 184 3.21 23.57 -39.27
CA GLN A 184 3.35 22.16 -38.89
C GLN A 184 2.55 21.17 -39.74
N GLU A 185 2.41 21.46 -41.04
CA GLU A 185 1.89 20.52 -42.05
C GLU A 185 2.82 19.31 -42.33
N ALA A 186 3.87 19.07 -41.53
CA ALA A 186 4.89 18.07 -41.83
C ALA A 186 5.33 17.23 -40.61
N ARG A 187 4.61 16.13 -40.32
CA ARG A 187 5.09 14.76 -39.98
C ARG A 187 4.29 14.00 -38.91
N PRO A 188 4.20 12.65 -39.02
CA PRO A 188 3.12 11.84 -38.43
C PRO A 188 3.42 11.32 -37.02
N ILE A 189 2.33 11.02 -36.30
CA ILE A 189 2.25 10.58 -34.90
C ILE A 189 2.57 9.08 -34.79
N ILE A 190 3.54 8.72 -33.93
CA ILE A 190 3.93 7.33 -33.64
C ILE A 190 2.98 6.71 -32.61
N SER A 191 2.62 5.46 -32.87
CA SER A 191 1.65 4.59 -32.17
C SER A 191 1.93 4.36 -30.68
N THR A 192 0.92 4.53 -29.82
CA THR A 192 0.94 4.20 -28.38
C THR A 192 0.30 2.83 -28.12
N LYS A 193 1.06 1.90 -27.50
CA LYS A 193 0.50 0.69 -26.87
C LYS A 193 0.10 0.98 -25.42
N ARG A 194 -1.02 0.37 -25.01
CA ARG A 194 -1.62 0.43 -23.67
C ARG A 194 -1.03 -0.67 -22.78
N VAL A 195 -0.72 -0.35 -21.54
CA VAL A 195 -0.41 -1.34 -20.50
C VAL A 195 -1.73 -1.97 -20.08
N VAL A 196 -1.89 -3.26 -20.36
CA VAL A 196 -2.95 -4.12 -19.83
C VAL A 196 -2.34 -4.99 -18.74
#